data_AF-A0A243SBR3-F1
#
_entry.id   AF-A0A243SBR3-F1
#
_cell.length_a   1.000
_cell.length_b   1.000
_cell.length_c   1.000
_cell.angle_alpha   90.00
_cell.angle_beta   90.00
_cell.angle_gamma   90.00
#
_symmetry.space_group_name_H-M   'P 1'
#
loop_
_entity.id
_entity.type
_entity.pdbx_description
1 polymer ?
#
loop_
_entity_poly.entity_id
_entity_poly.type
_entity_poly.pdbx_seq_one_letter_code
_entity_poly.pdbx_strand_id
1 'polypeptide(L)' 'MKLTDRIIKDIRYYEEKPKDFVGDFNGIIGNVYKTTEDTNSIGQRIARKLNELELVCGEFDHIYIIFTKNIE' A
#
# COMPACT_ATOMS: atom_id res chain seq x y z
N MET A 1 -11.05 1.26 -28.94
CA MET A 1 -10.29 0.50 -27.92
C MET A 1 -11.30 -0.10 -26.95
N LYS A 2 -11.24 -1.41 -26.68
CA LYS A 2 -11.96 -2.00 -25.54
C LYS A 2 -11.47 -1.26 -24.29
N LEU A 3 -12.37 -0.85 -23.39
CA LEU A 3 -11.97 -0.45 -22.05
C LEU A 3 -11.22 -1.66 -21.48
N THR A 4 -9.90 -1.60 -21.47
CA THR A 4 -9.09 -2.51 -20.66
C THR A 4 -9.61 -2.37 -19.24
N ASP A 5 -9.92 -3.49 -18.58
CA ASP A 5 -10.49 -3.52 -17.24
C ASP A 5 -9.60 -2.68 -16.30
N ARG A 6 -10.12 -1.49 -15.97
CA ARG A 6 -9.42 -0.44 -15.23
C ARG A 6 -9.49 -0.80 -13.75
N ILE A 7 -8.52 -1.54 -13.25
CA ILE A 7 -8.54 -2.02 -11.86
C ILE A 7 -7.19 -1.83 -11.17
N ILE A 8 -7.21 -1.24 -9.97
CA ILE A 8 -6.12 -1.38 -9.01
C ILE A 8 -6.00 -2.86 -8.67
N LYS A 9 -4.81 -3.46 -8.84
CA LYS A 9 -4.60 -4.87 -8.50
C LYS A 9 -4.47 -5.06 -6.99
N ASP A 10 -3.68 -4.21 -6.33
CA ASP A 10 -3.50 -4.19 -4.88
C ASP A 10 -2.97 -2.84 -4.35
N ILE A 11 -2.85 -2.75 -3.03
CA ILE A 11 -2.12 -1.71 -2.33
C ILE A 11 -0.88 -2.35 -1.70
N ARG A 12 0.28 -1.75 -1.94
CA ARG A 12 1.56 -2.17 -1.34
C ARG A 12 1.96 -1.20 -0.24
N TYR A 13 2.36 -1.76 0.88
CA TYR A 13 2.69 -1.01 2.09
C TYR A 13 4.19 -0.98 2.31
N TYR A 14 4.69 0.22 2.54
CA TYR A 14 6.09 0.52 2.81
C TYR A 14 6.22 1.34 4.07
N GLU A 15 7.43 1.41 4.58
CA GLU A 15 7.79 2.21 5.74
C GLU A 15 8.87 3.21 5.37
N GLU A 16 8.83 4.37 6.01
CA GLU A 16 9.97 5.28 6.00
C GLU A 16 11.01 4.80 7.03
N LYS A 17 12.29 4.78 6.65
CA LYS A 17 13.37 4.39 7.56
C LYS A 17 13.56 5.45 8.66
N PRO A 18 13.41 5.10 9.95
CA PRO A 18 13.75 6.00 11.05
C PRO A 18 15.25 6.28 11.08
N LYS A 19 15.64 7.49 11.46
CA LYS A 19 17.06 7.90 11.54
C LYS A 19 17.87 7.05 12.52
N ASP A 20 17.22 6.57 13.56
CA ASP A 20 17.75 5.77 14.66
C ASP A 20 17.54 4.25 14.47
N PHE A 21 17.04 3.81 13.31
CA PHE A 21 16.83 2.39 13.04
C PHE A 21 18.16 1.64 12.92
N VAL A 22 18.30 0.59 13.71
CA VAL A 22 19.46 -0.30 13.72
C VAL A 22 19.06 -1.66 13.15
N GLY A 23 19.77 -2.11 12.11
CA GLY A 23 19.54 -3.39 11.44
C GLY A 23 19.22 -3.24 9.95
N ASP A 24 18.86 -4.36 9.33
CA ASP A 24 18.48 -4.40 7.91
C ASP A 24 17.10 -3.81 7.68
N PHE A 25 17.01 -2.92 6.68
CA PHE A 25 15.79 -2.22 6.33
C PHE A 25 15.55 -2.36 4.83
N ASN A 26 14.46 -3.03 4.44
CA ASN A 26 14.11 -3.25 3.03
C ASN A 26 12.94 -2.37 2.56
N GLY A 27 12.40 -1.55 3.45
CA GLY A 27 11.30 -0.63 3.17
C GLY A 27 9.92 -1.27 3.13
N ILE A 28 9.80 -2.59 3.17
CA ILE A 28 8.50 -3.28 3.25
C ILE A 28 7.94 -3.11 4.67
N ILE A 29 6.62 -2.99 4.79
CA ILE A 29 5.98 -2.94 6.10
C ILE A 29 6.31 -4.17 6.96
N GLY A 30 6.66 -3.93 8.22
CA GLY A 30 7.10 -4.96 9.17
C GLY A 30 8.49 -4.75 9.76
N ASN A 31 9.29 -3.80 9.25
CA ASN A 31 10.59 -3.49 9.85
C ASN A 31 10.44 -2.62 11.11
N VAL A 32 9.57 -1.61 11.06
CA VAL A 32 9.34 -0.59 12.09
C VAL A 32 7.98 -0.78 12.73
N TYR A 33 6.93 -1.00 11.93
CA TYR A 33 5.57 -1.20 12.43
C TYR A 33 5.28 -2.69 12.58
N LYS A 34 4.61 -3.04 13.67
CA LYS A 34 4.10 -4.40 13.84
C LYS A 34 2.93 -4.63 12.90
N THR A 35 3.10 -5.55 11.96
CA THR A 35 2.02 -5.99 11.07
C THR A 35 1.25 -7.15 11.68
N THR A 36 0.00 -7.28 11.24
CA THR A 36 -0.79 -8.50 11.45
C THR A 36 -0.88 -9.27 10.13
N GLU A 37 -1.25 -10.56 10.20
CA GLU A 37 -1.49 -11.39 9.01
C GLU A 37 -2.50 -10.76 8.04
N ASP A 38 -3.41 -9.93 8.55
CA ASP A 38 -4.44 -9.24 7.77
C ASP A 38 -3.98 -7.99 7.01
N THR A 39 -2.75 -7.52 7.23
CA THR A 39 -2.29 -6.23 6.66
C THR A 39 -2.44 -6.20 5.13
N ASN A 40 -1.98 -7.25 4.45
CA ASN A 40 -2.11 -7.36 2.99
C ASN A 40 -3.56 -7.59 2.55
N SER A 41 -4.36 -8.32 3.34
CA SER A 41 -5.76 -8.60 3.01
C SER A 41 -6.61 -7.32 3.06
N ILE A 42 -6.31 -6.41 3.98
CA ILE A 42 -6.93 -5.08 4.07
C ILE A 42 -6.63 -4.26 2.81
N GLY A 43 -5.37 -4.21 2.35
CA GLY A 43 -4.99 -3.48 1.14
C GLY A 43 -5.73 -3.94 -0.10
N GLN A 44 -5.86 -5.25 -0.28
CA GLN A 44 -6.66 -5.83 -1.37
C GLN A 44 -8.14 -5.47 -1.28
N ARG A 45 -8.72 -5.48 -0.07
CA ARG A 45 -10.13 -5.09 0.14
C ARG A 45 -10.37 -3.62 -0.20
N ILE A 46 -9.43 -2.73 0.14
CA ILE A 46 -9.51 -1.30 -0.20
C ILE A 46 -9.40 -1.12 -1.71
N ALA A 47 -8.40 -1.74 -2.37
CA ALA A 47 -8.26 -1.69 -3.82
C ALA A 47 -9.55 -2.12 -4.53
N ARG A 48 -10.15 -3.25 -4.10
CA ARG A 48 -11.44 -3.72 -4.63
C ARG A 48 -12.54 -2.68 -4.46
N LYS A 49 -12.64 -2.05 -3.28
CA LYS A 49 -13.69 -1.06 -3.00
C LYS A 49 -13.51 0.22 -3.82
N LEU A 50 -12.29 0.68 -4.02
CA LEU A 50 -12.00 1.84 -4.87
C LEU A 50 -12.40 1.58 -6.33
N ASN A 51 -12.12 0.38 -6.84
CA ASN A 51 -12.56 -0.04 -8.17
C ASN A 51 -14.10 -0.11 -8.26
N GLU A 52 -14.77 -0.73 -7.28
CA GLU A 52 -16.24 -0.82 -7.23
C GLU A 52 -16.93 0.56 -7.22
N LEU A 53 -16.29 1.57 -6.63
CA LEU A 53 -16.81 2.93 -6.53
C LEU A 53 -16.39 3.82 -7.70
N GLU A 54 -15.66 3.30 -8.69
CA GLU A 54 -15.11 4.06 -9.83
C GLU A 54 -14.27 5.28 -9.40
N LEU A 55 -13.64 5.22 -8.22
CA LEU A 55 -12.81 6.31 -7.67
C LEU A 55 -11.37 6.29 -8.20
N VAL A 56 -11.11 5.52 -9.25
CA VAL A 56 -9.79 5.34 -9.84
C VAL A 56 -9.85 5.78 -11.29
N CYS A 57 -9.00 6.74 -11.66
CA CYS A 57 -8.87 7.22 -13.03
C CYS A 57 -7.41 7.18 -13.47
N GLY A 58 -7.12 6.63 -14.64
CA GLY A 58 -5.75 6.47 -15.16
C GLY A 58 -5.31 5.02 -15.29
N GLU A 59 -4.03 4.82 -15.60
CA GLU A 59 -3.40 3.51 -15.77
C GLU A 59 -2.37 3.28 -14.67
N PHE A 60 -2.74 2.52 -13.63
CA PHE A 60 -1.83 2.14 -12.55
C PHE A 60 -2.08 0.69 -12.17
N ASP A 61 -1.00 -0.08 -11.98
CA ASP A 61 -1.10 -1.47 -11.50
C ASP A 61 -1.29 -1.55 -9.98
N HIS A 62 -0.62 -0.65 -9.24
CA HIS A 62 -0.48 -0.72 -7.78
C HIS A 62 -0.51 0.68 -7.16
N ILE A 63 -1.09 0.78 -5.96
CA ILE A 63 -0.94 1.97 -5.10
C ILE A 63 0.15 1.68 -4.06
N TYR A 64 1.04 2.65 -3.87
CA TYR A 64 2.10 2.59 -2.86
C TYR A 64 1.73 3.51 -1.70
N ILE A 65 1.67 2.96 -0.49
CA ILE A 65 1.47 3.73 0.74
C ILE A 65 2.73 3.60 1.59
N ILE A 66 3.35 4.73 1.90
CA ILE A 66 4.51 4.81 2.80
C ILE A 66 4.00 5.30 4.15
N PHE A 67 4.14 4.47 5.19
CA PHE A 67 3.89 4.87 6.56
C PHE A 67 5.08 5.67 7.08
N THR A 68 4.82 6.93 7.43
CA THR A 68 5.77 7.81 8.08
C THR A 68 5.45 7.89 9.57
N LYS A 69 6.46 8.20 10.39
CA LYS A 69 6.23 8.43 11.82
C LYS A 69 5.18 9.55 11.98
N ASN A 70 4.29 9.42 12.96
CA ASN A 70 3.40 10.53 13.32
C ASN A 70 4.26 11.76 13.62
N ILE A 71 3.98 12.85 12.90
CA ILE A 71 4.51 14.16 13.23
C ILE A 71 3.65 14.62 14.41
N GLU A 72 4.21 14.59 15.62
CA GLU A 72 3.61 15.24 16.80
C GLU A 72 3.63 16.76 16.65
#